data_AF-A0A3M1QS14-F1
#
_entry.id   AF-A0A3M1QS14-F1
#
_cell.length_a   1.000
_cell.length_b   1.000
_cell.length_c   1.000
_cell.angle_alpha   90.00
_cell.angle_beta   90.00
_cell.angle_gamma   90.00
#
_symmetry.space_group_name_H-M   'P 1'
#
loop_
_entity.id
_entity.type
_entity.pdbx_description
1 polymer ?
#
loop_
_entity_poly.entity_id
_entity_poly.type
_entity_poly.pdbx_seq_one_letter_code
_entity_poly.pdbx_strand_id
1 'polypeptide(L)'
;MRSSANEPAKPNDGRFIGGDAKPQGRCEARKTDELLARRRWKSYNSRASSARDGRWFVRHPLEPILEHRPVRRVDGSVFHQRVGGVRIDMHCHSTFSDERIKYLPGMVWNPLLEPAQIYDLAKRRGMDFVTITDHDTIDGCKALLDERGPLADFIVAEEVSVRFPEDGTIIHVNVYDIDERQHAELQRVRDNLYDFVAAVRGFDKLYVLNHLTWTAQHRVLATWQIEKMLEHFDVFEGLNGTRSYAHNAYAWAVTRGRGKTLVGGSDSHTHRVGTTYTLSAGATPAELLASIRAGVAEPCGAFGTAEKLREDVWLVLSKNAERRIAAAGSAWERGLCRAARRFCQYTYPLACLGYDTRQNLMIRKFLRAMPA
;
A
#
# COMPACT_ATOMS: atom_id res chain seq x y z
N MET A 1 46.79 -32.36 57.30
CA MET A 1 45.53 -33.15 57.31
C MET A 1 45.24 -33.60 55.88
N ARG A 2 45.25 -34.93 55.65
CA ARG A 2 44.64 -35.70 54.52
C ARG A 2 45.11 -35.35 53.10
N SER A 3 46.01 -36.15 52.50
CA SER A 3 45.76 -37.37 51.66
C SER A 3 45.15 -37.02 50.29
N SER A 4 45.58 -37.48 49.11
CA SER A 4 46.33 -38.67 48.64
C SER A 4 46.71 -38.42 47.16
N ALA A 5 47.97 -38.58 46.72
CA ALA A 5 48.54 -39.73 46.00
C ALA A 5 47.82 -40.08 44.66
N ASN A 6 48.38 -39.76 43.50
CA ASN A 6 49.40 -40.48 42.67
C ASN A 6 48.79 -41.47 41.65
N GLU A 7 48.96 -41.13 40.36
CA GLU A 7 49.51 -41.91 39.20
C GLU A 7 49.66 -43.46 39.27
N PRO A 8 50.00 -44.19 38.17
CA PRO A 8 49.75 -44.05 36.71
C PRO A 8 49.48 -45.43 35.99
N ALA A 9 49.57 -45.44 34.65
CA ALA A 9 49.91 -46.55 33.71
C ALA A 9 48.81 -47.21 32.84
N LYS A 10 49.16 -47.35 31.54
CA LYS A 10 48.50 -48.01 30.37
C LYS A 10 48.60 -49.58 30.47
N PRO A 11 48.26 -50.48 29.48
CA PRO A 11 47.92 -50.33 28.04
C PRO A 11 46.91 -51.38 27.45
N ASN A 12 46.92 -51.52 26.09
CA ASN A 12 46.40 -52.57 25.18
C ASN A 12 44.95 -52.38 24.66
N ASP A 13 44.58 -52.75 23.43
CA ASP A 13 45.23 -53.25 22.20
C ASP A 13 44.16 -53.12 21.10
N GLY A 14 44.51 -52.86 19.83
CA GLY A 14 43.51 -52.94 18.75
C GLY A 14 43.94 -52.34 17.41
N ARG A 15 44.30 -53.22 16.48
CA ARG A 15 44.81 -53.02 15.11
C ARG A 15 43.94 -52.15 14.18
N PHE A 16 44.64 -51.51 13.21
CA PHE A 16 44.37 -51.26 11.77
C PHE A 16 42.89 -51.31 11.29
N ILE A 17 42.37 -50.40 10.47
CA ILE A 17 42.66 -50.19 9.03
C ILE A 17 42.07 -48.83 8.57
N GLY A 18 42.84 -48.12 7.73
CA GLY A 18 42.48 -47.19 6.62
C GLY A 18 41.17 -46.38 6.59
N GLY A 19 41.31 -45.09 6.27
CA GLY A 19 40.24 -44.31 5.64
C GLY A 19 40.38 -42.80 5.83
N ASP A 20 40.98 -42.12 4.85
CA ASP A 20 40.90 -40.66 4.70
C ASP A 20 39.45 -40.20 4.59
N ALA A 21 39.00 -39.30 5.47
CA ALA A 21 37.76 -38.54 5.30
C ALA A 21 37.93 -37.10 5.78
N LYS A 22 38.05 -36.18 4.82
CA LYS A 22 37.91 -34.73 5.04
C LYS A 22 36.48 -34.39 5.48
N PRO A 23 36.27 -33.36 6.32
CA PRO A 23 34.93 -32.88 6.63
C PRO A 23 34.46 -31.92 5.53
N GLN A 24 33.22 -32.06 5.03
CA GLN A 24 32.38 -30.96 4.51
C GLN A 24 31.06 -31.47 3.89
N GLY A 25 30.15 -31.95 4.73
CA GLY A 25 28.74 -32.11 4.38
C GLY A 25 27.94 -30.87 4.78
N ARG A 26 27.92 -29.83 3.92
CA ARG A 26 26.98 -28.70 4.07
C ARG A 26 26.85 -27.88 2.77
N CYS A 27 26.39 -28.49 1.68
CA CYS A 27 26.04 -27.71 0.47
C CYS A 27 24.92 -28.27 -0.43
N GLU A 28 24.26 -29.38 -0.08
CA GLU A 28 23.23 -29.97 -0.97
C GLU A 28 21.78 -29.78 -0.50
N ALA A 29 21.52 -29.44 0.76
CA ALA A 29 20.16 -29.28 1.28
C ALA A 29 19.46 -27.95 0.87
N ARG A 30 20.19 -26.95 0.34
CA ARG A 30 19.59 -25.66 -0.08
C ARG A 30 19.13 -25.60 -1.53
N LYS A 31 19.56 -26.55 -2.39
CA LYS A 31 19.14 -26.59 -3.81
C LYS A 31 17.86 -27.41 -4.02
N THR A 32 17.55 -28.34 -3.12
CA THR A 32 16.35 -29.17 -3.17
C THR A 32 15.08 -28.41 -2.81
N ASP A 33 15.15 -27.44 -1.88
CA ASP A 33 13.99 -26.64 -1.47
C ASP A 33 13.54 -25.61 -2.53
N GLU A 34 14.48 -25.01 -3.27
CA GLU A 34 14.15 -24.12 -4.41
C GLU A 34 13.54 -24.89 -5.60
N LEU A 35 13.97 -26.13 -5.84
CA LEU A 35 13.43 -26.99 -6.88
C LEU A 35 12.04 -27.54 -6.51
N LEU A 36 11.79 -27.82 -5.23
CA LEU A 36 10.47 -28.21 -4.72
C LEU A 36 9.48 -27.03 -4.72
N ALA A 37 9.93 -25.81 -4.41
CA ALA A 37 9.13 -24.59 -4.54
C ALA A 37 8.76 -24.30 -6.01
N ARG A 38 9.69 -24.47 -6.95
CA ARG A 38 9.42 -24.34 -8.40
C ARG A 38 8.52 -25.44 -8.96
N ARG A 39 8.60 -26.68 -8.44
CA ARG A 39 7.70 -27.78 -8.84
C ARG A 39 6.28 -27.62 -8.28
N ARG A 40 6.12 -27.12 -7.05
CA ARG A 40 4.80 -26.75 -6.49
C ARG A 40 4.17 -25.55 -7.21
N TRP A 41 4.99 -24.61 -7.71
CA TRP A 41 4.51 -23.50 -8.56
C TRP A 41 3.96 -23.98 -9.91
N LYS A 42 4.58 -24.99 -10.54
CA LYS A 42 4.11 -25.52 -11.85
C LYS A 42 2.93 -26.49 -11.75
N SER A 43 2.76 -27.23 -10.65
CA SER A 43 1.65 -28.18 -10.51
C SER A 43 0.32 -27.54 -10.11
N TYR A 44 0.30 -26.25 -9.76
CA TYR A 44 -0.94 -25.50 -9.50
C TYR A 44 -1.69 -25.13 -10.81
N ASN A 45 -1.03 -25.27 -11.96
CA ASN A 45 -1.57 -24.88 -13.28
C ASN A 45 -2.32 -26.00 -14.04
N SER A 46 -2.49 -27.22 -13.50
CA SER A 46 -3.04 -28.36 -14.27
C SER A 46 -4.34 -28.98 -13.75
N ARG A 47 -5.02 -28.37 -12.77
CA ARG A 47 -6.35 -28.83 -12.32
C ARG A 47 -7.31 -27.67 -12.11
N ALA A 48 -7.63 -26.99 -13.20
CA ALA A 48 -8.72 -26.02 -13.26
C ALA A 48 -9.77 -26.49 -14.27
N SER A 49 -10.53 -27.53 -13.91
CA SER A 49 -11.65 -28.01 -14.71
C SER A 49 -12.73 -28.64 -13.81
N SER A 50 -13.60 -27.80 -13.26
CA SER A 50 -15.05 -28.02 -13.15
C SER A 50 -15.66 -27.01 -12.20
N ALA A 51 -16.54 -26.15 -12.72
CA ALA A 51 -17.39 -25.28 -11.91
C ALA A 51 -18.82 -25.37 -12.45
N ARG A 52 -19.61 -26.25 -11.85
CA ARG A 52 -21.04 -26.02 -11.62
C ARG A 52 -21.12 -25.54 -10.16
N ASP A 53 -21.93 -24.52 -9.90
CA ASP A 53 -22.23 -23.94 -8.58
C ASP A 53 -21.24 -22.91 -8.03
N GLY A 54 -21.45 -21.64 -8.42
CA GLY A 54 -21.53 -20.47 -7.52
C GLY A 54 -20.38 -20.16 -6.54
N ARG A 55 -19.23 -20.84 -6.60
CA ARG A 55 -18.09 -20.61 -5.71
C ARG A 55 -16.94 -19.90 -6.42
N TRP A 56 -16.55 -18.80 -5.78
CA TRP A 56 -15.46 -17.88 -6.07
C TRP A 56 -14.20 -18.57 -6.60
N PHE A 57 -13.74 -18.10 -7.76
CA PHE A 57 -12.47 -18.50 -8.36
C PHE A 57 -11.31 -18.14 -7.42
N VAL A 58 -10.41 -19.08 -7.14
CA VAL A 58 -9.10 -18.77 -6.55
C VAL A 58 -8.28 -18.08 -7.65
N ARG A 59 -8.43 -16.76 -7.78
CA ARG A 59 -7.67 -15.92 -8.72
C ARG A 59 -6.29 -15.58 -8.16
N HIS A 60 -5.36 -15.26 -9.05
CA HIS A 60 -4.08 -14.69 -8.65
C HIS A 60 -4.32 -13.41 -7.83
N PRO A 61 -3.64 -13.20 -6.68
CA PRO A 61 -3.94 -12.11 -5.73
C PRO A 61 -3.82 -10.68 -6.29
N LEU A 62 -3.39 -10.50 -7.53
CA LEU A 62 -3.22 -9.19 -8.20
C LEU A 62 -3.50 -9.29 -9.70
N GLU A 63 -4.17 -10.35 -10.16
CA GLU A 63 -4.77 -10.29 -11.49
C GLU A 63 -5.66 -9.05 -11.51
N PRO A 64 -5.54 -8.14 -12.51
CA PRO A 64 -6.46 -7.04 -12.63
C PRO A 64 -7.85 -7.64 -12.54
N ILE A 65 -8.64 -7.22 -11.55
CA ILE A 65 -10.07 -7.53 -11.59
C ILE A 65 -10.55 -6.79 -12.83
N LEU A 66 -10.67 -7.54 -13.92
CA LEU A 66 -11.33 -7.06 -15.11
C LEU A 66 -12.69 -6.59 -14.59
N GLU A 67 -12.99 -5.31 -14.79
CA GLU A 67 -14.26 -4.70 -14.40
C GLU A 67 -15.46 -5.46 -14.98
N HIS A 68 -15.18 -6.39 -15.89
CA HIS A 68 -16.08 -7.31 -16.52
C HIS A 68 -15.72 -8.76 -16.23
N ARG A 69 -16.74 -9.54 -15.86
CA ARG A 69 -16.67 -11.00 -15.80
C ARG A 69 -17.17 -11.61 -17.13
N PRO A 70 -16.55 -12.68 -17.64
CA PRO A 70 -17.09 -13.40 -18.78
C PRO A 70 -18.38 -14.12 -18.38
N VAL A 71 -19.45 -13.89 -19.13
CA VAL A 71 -20.76 -14.53 -19.00
C VAL A 71 -21.00 -15.34 -20.27
N ARG A 72 -21.26 -16.63 -20.10
CA ARG A 72 -21.52 -17.55 -21.21
C ARG A 72 -23.03 -17.63 -21.43
N ARG A 73 -23.47 -17.32 -22.64
CA ARG A 73 -24.86 -17.48 -23.08
C ARG A 73 -25.17 -18.95 -23.37
N VAL A 74 -26.47 -19.24 -23.45
CA VAL A 74 -27.00 -20.57 -23.79
C VAL A 74 -26.54 -21.03 -25.18
N ASP A 75 -26.34 -20.08 -26.10
CA ASP A 75 -25.78 -20.32 -27.45
C ASP A 75 -24.26 -20.58 -27.47
N GLY A 76 -23.61 -20.58 -26.31
CA GLY A 76 -22.17 -20.79 -26.16
C GLY A 76 -21.30 -19.54 -26.33
N SER A 77 -21.87 -18.41 -26.76
CA SER A 77 -21.15 -17.14 -26.88
C SER A 77 -20.77 -16.59 -25.50
N VAL A 78 -19.62 -15.91 -25.41
CA VAL A 78 -19.13 -15.28 -24.18
C VAL A 78 -19.22 -13.77 -24.35
N PHE A 79 -19.93 -13.09 -23.46
CA PHE A 79 -19.90 -11.63 -23.37
C PHE A 79 -19.37 -11.19 -22.02
N HIS A 80 -18.83 -9.97 -21.94
CA HIS A 80 -18.21 -9.44 -20.73
C HIS A 80 -19.21 -8.52 -20.02
N GLN A 81 -19.75 -8.96 -18.88
CA GLN A 81 -20.69 -8.17 -18.08
C GLN A 81 -19.93 -7.42 -17.00
N ARG A 82 -20.17 -6.11 -16.85
CA ARG A 82 -19.63 -5.32 -15.74
C ARG A 82 -20.02 -5.98 -14.41
N VAL A 83 -19.07 -6.14 -13.49
CA VAL A 83 -19.39 -6.57 -12.12
C VAL A 83 -20.25 -5.47 -11.49
N GLY A 84 -21.45 -5.85 -11.03
CA GLY A 84 -22.38 -4.91 -10.41
C GLY A 84 -21.83 -4.38 -9.08
N GLY A 85 -22.25 -3.19 -8.70
CA GLY A 85 -21.79 -2.51 -7.48
C GLY A 85 -21.54 -1.04 -7.71
N VAL A 86 -21.19 -0.35 -6.63
CA VAL A 86 -20.80 1.05 -6.61
C VAL A 86 -19.29 1.19 -6.50
N ARG A 87 -18.74 2.24 -7.11
CA ARG A 87 -17.30 2.50 -7.18
C ARG A 87 -16.90 3.70 -6.35
N ILE A 88 -15.78 3.58 -5.65
CA ILE A 88 -15.13 4.67 -4.92
C ILE A 88 -13.61 4.54 -5.02
N ASP A 89 -12.92 5.62 -5.38
CA ASP A 89 -11.49 5.73 -5.12
C ASP A 89 -11.30 6.07 -3.64
N MET A 90 -10.80 5.12 -2.86
CA MET A 90 -10.71 5.28 -1.40
C MET A 90 -9.47 6.06 -0.96
N HIS A 91 -8.58 6.46 -1.87
CA HIS A 91 -7.34 7.11 -1.49
C HIS A 91 -6.88 8.08 -2.57
N CYS A 92 -6.99 9.38 -2.32
CA CYS A 92 -6.45 10.40 -3.22
C CYS A 92 -6.25 11.73 -2.49
N HIS A 93 -5.32 12.52 -3.01
CA HIS A 93 -4.81 13.73 -2.37
C HIS A 93 -5.04 14.96 -3.23
N SER A 94 -5.43 16.04 -2.58
CA SER A 94 -5.66 17.38 -3.12
C SER A 94 -4.53 18.33 -2.77
N THR A 95 -4.59 19.54 -3.31
CA THR A 95 -3.65 20.64 -3.04
C THR A 95 -3.52 21.01 -1.55
N PHE A 96 -4.38 20.47 -0.68
CA PHE A 96 -4.35 20.62 0.78
C PHE A 96 -3.45 19.61 1.51
N SER A 97 -2.92 18.60 0.82
CA SER A 97 -1.86 17.73 1.34
C SER A 97 -0.47 18.35 1.19
N ASP A 98 0.33 18.26 2.26
CA ASP A 98 1.74 18.69 2.27
C ASP A 98 2.67 17.53 2.66
N GLU A 99 3.25 16.83 1.67
CA GLU A 99 4.25 15.79 1.95
C GLU A 99 5.69 16.37 1.80
N ARG A 100 6.35 16.66 2.92
CA ARG A 100 7.74 17.18 2.89
C ARG A 100 8.75 16.08 2.60
N ILE A 101 9.54 16.22 1.53
CA ILE A 101 10.58 15.26 1.18
C ILE A 101 11.78 15.44 2.12
N LYS A 102 11.88 14.61 3.15
CA LYS A 102 12.88 14.70 4.25
C LYS A 102 14.35 14.82 3.80
N TYR A 103 14.71 14.27 2.64
CA TYR A 103 16.09 14.26 2.14
C TYR A 103 16.43 15.40 1.17
N LEU A 104 15.44 16.22 0.79
CA LEU A 104 15.62 17.41 -0.04
C LEU A 104 14.92 18.60 0.63
N PRO A 105 15.61 19.33 1.53
CA PRO A 105 15.06 20.48 2.22
C PRO A 105 14.42 21.48 1.23
N GLY A 106 13.15 21.81 1.46
CA GLY A 106 12.40 22.73 0.61
C GLY A 106 11.74 22.08 -0.62
N MET A 107 11.85 20.78 -0.86
CA MET A 107 10.99 20.07 -1.81
C MET A 107 9.79 19.50 -1.08
N VAL A 108 8.63 20.10 -1.33
CA VAL A 108 7.32 19.58 -0.88
C VAL A 108 6.71 18.87 -2.07
N TRP A 109 6.21 17.66 -1.85
CA TRP A 109 5.40 16.94 -2.80
C TRP A 109 3.96 17.37 -2.58
N ASN A 110 3.50 18.28 -3.44
CA ASN A 110 2.16 18.83 -3.37
C ASN A 110 1.33 18.19 -4.47
N PRO A 111 0.18 17.59 -4.15
CA PRO A 111 -0.75 17.20 -5.18
C PRO A 111 -1.12 18.34 -6.10
N LEU A 112 -1.50 17.96 -7.31
CA LEU A 112 -1.67 18.92 -8.41
C LEU A 112 -3.11 19.42 -8.56
N LEU A 113 -4.09 18.66 -8.05
CA LEU A 113 -5.50 18.91 -8.30
C LEU A 113 -6.15 19.59 -7.10
N GLU A 114 -6.91 20.64 -7.37
CA GLU A 114 -7.83 21.23 -6.40
C GLU A 114 -8.97 20.24 -6.08
N PRO A 115 -9.59 20.32 -4.89
CA PRO A 115 -10.68 19.42 -4.48
C PRO A 115 -11.80 19.25 -5.52
N ALA A 116 -12.27 20.35 -6.11
CA ALA A 116 -13.29 20.33 -7.17
C ALA A 116 -12.85 19.55 -8.43
N GLN A 117 -11.56 19.63 -8.79
CA GLN A 117 -11.02 18.91 -9.94
C GLN A 117 -10.92 17.41 -9.68
N ILE A 118 -10.61 17.00 -8.44
CA ILE A 118 -10.63 15.60 -8.01
C ILE A 118 -12.05 15.05 -8.14
N TYR A 119 -13.03 15.75 -7.59
CA TYR A 119 -14.43 15.35 -7.66
C TYR A 119 -14.88 15.18 -9.11
N ASP A 120 -14.71 16.21 -9.95
CA ASP A 120 -15.13 16.16 -11.34
C ASP A 120 -14.41 15.05 -12.13
N LEU A 121 -13.13 14.80 -11.84
CA LEU A 121 -12.36 13.75 -12.50
C LEU A 121 -12.81 12.35 -12.07
N ALA A 122 -13.06 12.15 -10.77
CA ALA A 122 -13.59 10.89 -10.24
C ALA A 122 -14.96 10.57 -10.84
N LYS A 123 -15.88 11.54 -10.90
CA LYS A 123 -17.19 11.38 -11.54
C LYS A 123 -17.06 11.07 -13.04
N ARG A 124 -16.19 11.77 -13.77
CA ARG A 124 -15.91 11.46 -15.20
C ARG A 124 -15.36 10.04 -15.42
N ARG A 125 -14.67 9.48 -14.42
CA ARG A 125 -14.16 8.10 -14.43
C ARG A 125 -15.16 7.07 -13.94
N GLY A 126 -16.40 7.49 -13.68
CA GLY A 126 -17.49 6.62 -13.30
C GLY A 126 -17.42 6.15 -11.85
N MET A 127 -16.83 6.96 -10.96
CA MET A 127 -16.98 6.75 -9.52
C MET A 127 -18.39 7.15 -9.10
N ASP A 128 -19.05 6.25 -8.38
CA ASP A 128 -20.39 6.47 -7.85
C ASP A 128 -20.31 7.36 -6.60
N PHE A 129 -19.30 7.12 -5.74
CA PHE A 129 -18.97 7.94 -4.58
C PHE A 129 -17.56 8.51 -4.68
N VAL A 130 -17.33 9.66 -4.05
CA VAL A 130 -16.04 10.36 -4.05
C VAL A 130 -15.63 10.69 -2.63
N THR A 131 -14.32 10.61 -2.37
CA THR A 131 -13.70 11.10 -1.13
C THR A 131 -12.41 11.84 -1.49
N ILE A 132 -11.93 12.67 -0.56
CA ILE A 132 -10.56 13.20 -0.56
C ILE A 132 -9.95 12.77 0.76
N THR A 133 -8.69 12.35 0.77
CA THR A 133 -8.02 11.80 1.96
C THR A 133 -6.72 12.55 2.20
N ASP A 134 -6.81 13.87 2.34
CA ASP A 134 -5.62 14.71 2.52
C ASP A 134 -4.85 14.34 3.80
N HIS A 135 -3.55 14.57 3.79
CA HIS A 135 -2.66 14.22 4.90
C HIS A 135 -2.98 15.07 6.13
N ASP A 136 -3.42 14.41 7.20
CA ASP A 136 -3.66 15.00 8.52
C ASP A 136 -4.61 16.22 8.52
N THR A 137 -5.48 16.35 7.52
CA THR A 137 -6.46 17.44 7.40
C THR A 137 -7.71 17.02 6.63
N ILE A 138 -8.84 17.61 6.98
CA ILE A 138 -10.10 17.55 6.20
C ILE A 138 -10.35 18.84 5.40
N ASP A 139 -9.40 19.77 5.36
CA ASP A 139 -9.60 21.09 4.77
C ASP A 139 -9.91 21.04 3.27
N GLY A 140 -9.34 20.09 2.52
CA GLY A 140 -9.69 19.89 1.11
C GLY A 140 -11.13 19.41 0.93
N CYS A 141 -11.63 18.54 1.83
CA CYS A 141 -13.04 18.15 1.87
C CYS A 141 -13.95 19.36 2.16
N LYS A 142 -13.57 20.19 3.14
CA LYS A 142 -14.33 21.39 3.52
C LYS A 142 -14.37 22.41 2.39
N ALA A 143 -13.23 22.70 1.76
CA ALA A 143 -13.13 23.61 0.64
C ALA A 143 -14.03 23.18 -0.53
N LEU A 144 -14.12 21.88 -0.82
CA LEU A 144 -15.04 21.36 -1.83
C LEU A 144 -16.49 21.64 -1.47
N LEU A 145 -16.90 21.34 -0.23
CA LEU A 145 -18.27 21.50 0.23
C LEU A 145 -18.67 22.97 0.35
N ASP A 146 -17.75 23.85 0.71
CA ASP A 146 -17.96 25.30 0.72
C ASP A 146 -18.17 25.83 -0.71
N GLU A 147 -17.43 25.31 -1.70
CA GLU A 147 -17.56 25.70 -3.11
C GLU A 147 -18.82 25.14 -3.77
N ARG A 148 -19.13 23.85 -3.54
CA ARG A 148 -20.17 23.10 -4.28
C ARG A 148 -21.49 22.96 -3.52
N GLY A 149 -21.50 23.26 -2.23
CA GLY A 149 -22.59 22.91 -1.33
C GLY A 149 -22.59 21.41 -0.97
N PRO A 150 -23.61 20.94 -0.22
CA PRO A 150 -23.73 19.53 0.15
C PRO A 150 -23.81 18.60 -1.07
N LEU A 151 -22.99 17.55 -1.06
CA LEU A 151 -22.92 16.52 -2.10
C LEU A 151 -23.32 15.16 -1.49
N ALA A 152 -24.41 14.56 -2.00
CA ALA A 152 -24.96 13.33 -1.44
C ALA A 152 -24.08 12.08 -1.68
N ASP A 153 -23.15 12.17 -2.62
CA ASP A 153 -22.21 11.13 -3.03
C ASP A 153 -20.75 11.42 -2.63
N PHE A 154 -20.54 12.41 -1.75
CA PHE A 154 -19.23 12.75 -1.21
C PHE A 154 -19.07 12.28 0.23
N ILE A 155 -17.87 11.80 0.56
CA ILE A 155 -17.49 11.31 1.89
C ILE A 155 -16.32 12.17 2.39
N VAL A 156 -16.48 12.77 3.57
CA VAL A 156 -15.38 13.48 4.24
C VAL A 156 -14.43 12.45 4.84
N ALA A 157 -13.14 12.53 4.50
CA ALA A 157 -12.11 11.64 5.00
C ALA A 157 -10.76 12.36 5.11
N GLU A 158 -9.79 11.72 5.76
CA GLU A 158 -8.39 12.15 5.81
C GLU A 158 -7.46 10.94 5.86
N GLU A 159 -6.21 11.09 5.41
CA GLU A 159 -5.12 10.14 5.65
C GLU A 159 -4.33 10.60 6.90
N VAL A 160 -4.55 9.94 8.04
CA VAL A 160 -3.85 10.26 9.29
C VAL A 160 -2.50 9.57 9.37
N SER A 161 -1.45 10.33 9.64
CA SER A 161 -0.13 9.83 10.03
C SER A 161 -0.15 9.38 11.49
N VAL A 162 -0.14 8.05 11.72
CA VAL A 162 -0.25 7.44 13.05
C VAL A 162 1.07 6.81 13.48
N ARG A 163 1.48 7.05 14.72
CA ARG A 163 2.78 6.63 15.25
C ARG A 163 2.69 5.40 16.16
N PHE A 164 3.55 4.42 15.94
CA PHE A 164 3.87 3.40 16.94
C PHE A 164 4.59 4.04 18.14
N PRO A 165 4.03 3.98 19.36
CA PRO A 165 4.66 4.59 20.53
C PRO A 165 6.00 3.94 20.89
N GLU A 166 6.25 2.69 20.49
CA GLU A 166 7.46 1.94 20.85
C GLU A 166 8.73 2.42 20.14
N ASP A 167 8.65 2.80 18.87
CA ASP A 167 9.83 3.12 18.04
C ASP A 167 9.66 4.37 17.16
N GLY A 168 8.50 5.02 17.26
CA GLY A 168 8.16 6.21 16.50
C GLY A 168 7.91 5.97 15.01
N THR A 169 7.81 4.72 14.55
CA THR A 169 7.45 4.38 13.16
C THR A 169 6.07 4.93 12.85
N ILE A 170 5.93 5.62 11.72
CA ILE A 170 4.67 6.20 11.28
C ILE A 170 4.09 5.33 10.16
N ILE A 171 2.85 4.92 10.36
CA ILE A 171 1.97 4.28 9.37
C ILE A 171 0.88 5.27 8.97
N HIS A 172 0.22 5.04 7.84
CA HIS A 172 -0.87 5.91 7.42
C HIS A 172 -2.21 5.17 7.46
N VAL A 173 -3.25 5.89 7.89
CA VAL A 173 -4.58 5.34 8.08
C VAL A 173 -5.61 6.29 7.49
N ASN A 174 -6.37 5.85 6.51
CA ASN A 174 -7.55 6.60 6.08
C ASN A 174 -8.69 6.40 7.08
N VAL A 175 -9.38 7.47 7.45
CA VAL A 175 -10.60 7.44 8.27
C VAL A 175 -11.71 8.18 7.52
N TYR A 176 -12.89 7.56 7.43
CA TYR A 176 -13.98 8.02 6.56
C TYR A 176 -15.21 8.45 7.36
N ASP A 177 -16.00 9.35 6.75
CA ASP A 177 -17.25 9.91 7.28
C ASP A 177 -17.02 10.63 8.62
N ILE A 178 -15.98 11.45 8.71
CA ILE A 178 -15.63 12.16 9.95
C ILE A 178 -16.10 13.62 9.96
N ASP A 179 -16.47 14.10 11.14
CA ASP A 179 -16.74 15.52 11.40
C ASP A 179 -15.49 16.26 11.94
N GLU A 180 -15.58 17.59 12.07
CA GLU A 180 -14.47 18.42 12.55
C GLU A 180 -14.01 18.08 13.97
N ARG A 181 -14.94 17.65 14.84
CA ARG A 181 -14.63 17.27 16.23
C ARG A 181 -13.87 15.96 16.26
N GLN A 182 -14.28 14.99 15.43
CA GLN A 182 -13.60 13.71 15.29
C GLN A 182 -12.21 13.91 14.69
N HIS A 183 -12.08 14.72 13.64
CA HIS A 183 -10.78 15.12 13.09
C HIS A 183 -9.87 15.70 14.19
N ALA A 184 -10.34 16.70 14.95
CA ALA A 184 -9.54 17.33 16.01
C ALA A 184 -9.07 16.32 17.07
N GLU A 185 -9.91 15.35 17.43
CA GLU A 185 -9.56 14.30 18.36
C GLU A 185 -8.55 13.30 17.75
N LEU A 186 -8.71 12.89 16.49
CA LEU A 186 -7.73 12.04 15.79
C LEU A 186 -6.36 12.72 15.74
N GLN A 187 -6.31 14.02 15.44
CA GLN A 187 -5.08 14.81 15.45
C GLN A 187 -4.43 14.86 16.83
N ARG A 188 -5.23 14.86 17.92
CA ARG A 188 -4.72 14.86 19.29
C ARG A 188 -4.09 13.52 19.67
N VAL A 189 -4.61 12.39 19.18
CA VAL A 189 -4.20 11.04 19.61
C VAL A 189 -3.26 10.32 18.65
N ARG A 190 -3.04 10.84 17.42
CA ARG A 190 -2.28 10.15 16.37
C ARG A 190 -0.82 9.83 16.68
N ASP A 191 -0.20 10.47 17.68
CA ASP A 191 1.16 10.14 18.12
C ASP A 191 1.25 8.83 18.93
N ASN A 192 0.12 8.13 19.13
CA ASN A 192 0.06 6.80 19.71
C ASN A 192 -1.00 5.94 18.99
N LEU A 193 -0.54 4.87 18.31
CA LEU A 193 -1.39 3.93 17.57
C LEU A 193 -2.55 3.38 18.42
N TYR A 194 -2.30 3.05 19.69
CA TYR A 194 -3.31 2.41 20.53
C TYR A 194 -4.41 3.39 20.94
N ASP A 195 -4.02 4.63 21.26
CA ASP A 195 -4.98 5.71 21.56
C ASP A 195 -5.79 6.08 20.32
N PHE A 196 -5.13 6.16 19.16
CA PHE A 196 -5.77 6.36 17.86
C PHE A 196 -6.80 5.27 17.55
N VAL A 197 -6.42 3.99 17.68
CA VAL A 197 -7.32 2.85 17.43
C VAL A 197 -8.50 2.86 18.41
N ALA A 198 -8.27 3.20 19.68
CA ALA A 198 -9.34 3.33 20.66
C ALA A 198 -10.33 4.45 20.29
N ALA A 199 -9.83 5.62 19.88
CA ALA A 199 -10.65 6.76 19.49
C ALA A 199 -11.51 6.46 18.24
N VAL A 200 -10.90 5.96 17.16
CA VAL A 200 -11.63 5.70 15.90
C VAL A 200 -12.67 4.59 16.05
N ARG A 201 -12.41 3.57 16.89
CA ARG A 201 -13.40 2.55 17.25
C ARG A 201 -14.54 3.14 18.08
N GLY A 202 -14.24 4.07 18.99
CA GLY A 202 -15.26 4.79 19.77
C GLY A 202 -16.17 5.67 18.91
N PHE A 203 -15.68 6.17 17.78
CA PHE A 203 -16.48 6.91 16.79
C PHE A 203 -17.32 6.02 15.87
N ASP A 204 -17.08 4.72 15.90
CA ASP A 204 -17.69 3.73 14.99
C ASP A 204 -17.50 4.05 13.49
N LYS A 205 -16.32 4.55 13.12
CA LYS A 205 -15.98 4.92 11.73
C LYS A 205 -15.21 3.81 11.02
N LEU A 206 -15.34 3.76 9.69
CA LEU A 206 -14.46 2.94 8.87
C LEU A 206 -13.06 3.55 8.90
N TYR A 207 -12.06 2.73 9.15
CA TYR A 207 -10.66 3.10 9.01
C TYR A 207 -9.88 2.00 8.28
N VAL A 208 -8.94 2.41 7.43
CA VAL A 208 -8.22 1.54 6.51
C VAL A 208 -6.73 1.74 6.72
N LEU A 209 -5.98 0.65 6.91
CA LEU A 209 -4.52 0.73 6.90
C LEU A 209 -4.02 0.89 5.47
N ASN A 210 -3.39 2.01 5.17
CA ASN A 210 -2.91 2.31 3.83
C ASN A 210 -1.58 1.62 3.54
N HIS A 211 -1.36 1.30 2.25
CA HIS A 211 -0.11 0.87 1.63
C HIS A 211 0.90 0.18 2.57
N LEU A 212 0.48 -0.85 3.29
CA LEU A 212 1.12 -1.53 4.45
C LEU A 212 2.66 -1.50 4.55
N THR A 213 3.36 -1.63 3.44
CA THR A 213 4.82 -1.70 3.36
C THR A 213 5.50 -0.33 3.20
N TRP A 214 4.75 0.76 3.37
CA TRP A 214 5.23 2.12 3.25
C TRP A 214 5.06 2.89 4.56
N THR A 215 6.18 3.09 5.25
CA THR A 215 6.24 3.95 6.44
C THR A 215 6.73 5.34 6.04
N ALA A 216 6.31 6.39 6.76
CA ALA A 216 6.76 7.77 6.48
C ALA A 216 8.28 7.98 6.67
N GLN A 217 8.96 6.99 7.26
CA GLN A 217 10.42 6.94 7.41
C GLN A 217 11.09 5.99 6.40
N HIS A 218 10.34 5.35 5.50
CA HIS A 218 10.80 4.32 4.57
C HIS A 218 11.62 3.21 5.25
N ARG A 219 11.21 2.83 6.46
CA ARG A 219 11.74 1.70 7.22
C ARG A 219 11.00 0.42 6.86
N VAL A 220 11.73 -0.70 6.95
CA VAL A 220 11.11 -2.03 6.90
C VAL A 220 10.45 -2.27 8.26
N LEU A 221 9.19 -2.68 8.25
CA LEU A 221 8.45 -3.02 9.45
C LEU A 221 9.04 -4.27 10.11
N ALA A 222 9.11 -4.26 11.43
CA ALA A 222 9.39 -5.44 12.23
C ALA A 222 8.18 -6.38 12.26
N THR A 223 8.42 -7.67 12.52
CA THR A 223 7.36 -8.69 12.60
C THR A 223 6.28 -8.31 13.60
N TRP A 224 6.66 -7.83 14.79
CA TRP A 224 5.71 -7.41 15.82
C TRP A 224 4.83 -6.23 15.37
N GLN A 225 5.35 -5.31 14.55
CA GLN A 225 4.55 -4.21 14.01
C GLN A 225 3.47 -4.75 13.08
N ILE A 226 3.85 -5.69 12.20
CA ILE A 226 2.92 -6.35 11.28
C ILE A 226 1.85 -7.11 12.06
N GLU A 227 2.22 -7.84 13.11
CA GLU A 227 1.28 -8.51 14.00
C GLU A 227 0.31 -7.52 14.66
N LYS A 228 0.81 -6.38 15.16
CA LYS A 228 -0.04 -5.32 15.73
C LYS A 228 -0.98 -4.69 14.72
N MET A 229 -0.53 -4.47 13.49
CA MET A 229 -1.40 -4.00 12.42
C MET A 229 -2.49 -5.04 12.08
N LEU A 230 -2.15 -6.32 12.02
CA LEU A 230 -3.14 -7.40 11.82
C LEU A 230 -4.12 -7.53 12.98
N GLU A 231 -3.70 -7.21 14.20
CA GLU A 231 -4.55 -7.21 15.40
C GLU A 231 -5.55 -6.04 15.39
N HIS A 232 -5.10 -4.84 15.03
CA HIS A 232 -5.88 -3.61 15.21
C HIS A 232 -6.72 -3.17 14.00
N PHE A 233 -6.39 -3.64 12.79
CA PHE A 233 -7.08 -3.26 11.56
C PHE A 233 -7.83 -4.42 10.94
N ASP A 234 -9.06 -4.19 10.50
CA ASP A 234 -9.87 -5.17 9.77
C ASP A 234 -9.86 -4.93 8.26
N VAL A 235 -9.58 -3.70 7.85
CA VAL A 235 -9.55 -3.29 6.44
C VAL A 235 -8.17 -2.75 6.08
N PHE A 236 -7.62 -3.25 4.98
CA PHE A 236 -6.30 -2.91 4.45
C PHE A 236 -6.41 -2.42 3.02
N GLU A 237 -5.60 -1.45 2.64
CA GLU A 237 -5.39 -1.11 1.24
C GLU A 237 -4.57 -2.24 0.57
N GLY A 238 -5.29 -3.14 -0.12
CA GLY A 238 -4.71 -4.27 -0.85
C GLY A 238 -4.24 -3.89 -2.26
N LEU A 239 -4.77 -2.80 -2.82
CA LEU A 239 -4.35 -2.27 -4.12
C LEU A 239 -4.19 -0.75 -4.09
N ASN A 240 -2.94 -0.31 -4.00
CA ASN A 240 -2.56 1.09 -4.10
C ASN A 240 -2.04 1.39 -5.52
N GLY A 241 -2.60 2.44 -6.15
CA GLY A 241 -2.28 2.86 -7.52
C GLY A 241 -0.89 3.46 -7.73
N THR A 242 -0.21 3.86 -6.67
CA THR A 242 1.14 4.45 -6.66
C THR A 242 2.21 3.43 -6.22
N ARG A 243 1.83 2.31 -5.58
CA ARG A 243 2.78 1.27 -5.13
C ARG A 243 3.00 0.17 -6.15
N SER A 244 4.21 -0.39 -6.17
CA SER A 244 4.58 -1.46 -7.09
C SER A 244 3.83 -2.77 -6.80
N TYR A 245 3.82 -3.67 -7.77
CA TYR A 245 3.23 -4.99 -7.64
C TYR A 245 3.69 -5.72 -6.36
N ALA A 246 4.97 -5.67 -6.03
CA ALA A 246 5.52 -6.44 -4.91
C ALA A 246 4.99 -5.94 -3.55
N HIS A 247 4.81 -4.62 -3.41
CA HIS A 247 4.24 -4.00 -2.21
C HIS A 247 2.77 -4.38 -2.04
N ASN A 248 1.98 -4.30 -3.12
CA ASN A 248 0.59 -4.76 -3.11
C ASN A 248 0.51 -6.27 -2.80
N ALA A 249 1.34 -7.10 -3.44
CA ALA A 249 1.32 -8.55 -3.27
C ALA A 249 1.60 -8.96 -1.82
N TYR A 250 2.44 -8.20 -1.13
CA TYR A 250 2.73 -8.41 0.28
C TYR A 250 1.49 -8.20 1.16
N ALA A 251 0.71 -7.13 0.93
CA ALA A 251 -0.52 -6.88 1.66
C ALA A 251 -1.51 -8.05 1.52
N TRP A 252 -1.64 -8.60 0.31
CA TRP A 252 -2.46 -9.80 0.08
C TRP A 252 -1.90 -11.05 0.76
N ALA A 253 -0.58 -11.26 0.68
CA ALA A 253 0.05 -12.44 1.27
C ALA A 253 -0.10 -12.47 2.79
N VAL A 254 0.12 -11.35 3.46
CA VAL A 254 0.13 -11.26 4.92
C VAL A 254 -1.27 -11.30 5.53
N THR A 255 -2.28 -10.82 4.80
CA THR A 255 -3.70 -10.82 5.23
C THR A 255 -4.44 -12.11 4.86
N ARG A 256 -3.86 -12.96 4.01
CA ARG A 256 -4.48 -14.19 3.51
C ARG A 256 -4.95 -15.09 4.65
N GLY A 257 -6.23 -15.46 4.64
CA GLY A 257 -6.83 -16.36 5.62
C GLY A 257 -7.03 -15.75 7.01
N ARG A 258 -6.84 -14.44 7.18
CA ARG A 258 -6.99 -13.73 8.46
C ARG A 258 -8.30 -12.94 8.59
N GLY A 259 -9.26 -13.19 7.69
CA GLY A 259 -10.57 -12.53 7.71
C GLY A 259 -10.50 -11.01 7.49
N LYS A 260 -9.48 -10.52 6.78
CA LYS A 260 -9.30 -9.09 6.50
C LYS A 260 -9.95 -8.70 5.19
N THR A 261 -10.50 -7.48 5.15
CA THR A 261 -11.05 -6.87 3.94
C THR A 261 -9.94 -6.13 3.21
N LEU A 262 -9.90 -6.26 1.88
CA LEU A 262 -8.97 -5.51 1.04
C LEU A 262 -9.74 -4.48 0.22
N VAL A 263 -9.24 -3.23 0.23
CA VAL A 263 -9.76 -2.12 -0.60
C VAL A 263 -8.68 -1.62 -1.56
N GLY A 264 -9.11 -0.84 -2.55
CA GLY A 264 -8.26 -0.19 -3.54
C GLY A 264 -8.42 1.32 -3.56
N GLY A 265 -7.31 2.02 -3.74
CA GLY A 265 -7.23 3.47 -3.85
C GLY A 265 -6.09 3.91 -4.77
N SER A 266 -6.24 5.06 -5.42
CA SER A 266 -5.23 5.53 -6.38
C SER A 266 -3.97 6.05 -5.70
N ASP A 267 -4.09 6.56 -4.47
CA ASP A 267 -3.06 7.33 -3.76
C ASP A 267 -2.50 8.44 -4.68
N SER A 268 -3.42 9.04 -5.45
CA SER A 268 -3.04 9.95 -6.51
C SER A 268 -2.73 11.33 -5.97
N HIS A 269 -1.57 11.83 -6.37
CA HIS A 269 -1.15 13.22 -6.19
C HIS A 269 -1.19 14.00 -7.53
N THR A 270 -1.76 13.38 -8.57
CA THR A 270 -1.76 13.89 -9.94
C THR A 270 -3.14 13.65 -10.57
N HIS A 271 -3.19 13.42 -11.87
CA HIS A 271 -4.41 13.18 -12.63
C HIS A 271 -4.83 11.71 -12.62
N ARG A 272 -4.39 10.88 -11.66
CA ARG A 272 -4.69 9.43 -11.61
C ARG A 272 -5.83 9.03 -10.67
N VAL A 273 -6.50 10.00 -10.05
CA VAL A 273 -7.73 9.81 -9.23
C VAL A 273 -8.75 8.89 -9.93
N GLY A 274 -9.17 7.79 -9.31
CA GLY A 274 -10.15 6.86 -9.87
C GLY A 274 -9.59 5.89 -10.91
N THR A 275 -8.27 5.80 -11.09
CA THR A 275 -7.64 4.74 -11.91
C THR A 275 -7.41 3.43 -11.14
N THR A 276 -7.45 3.51 -9.82
CA THR A 276 -7.50 2.39 -8.86
C THR A 276 -8.59 2.74 -7.87
N TYR A 277 -9.44 1.79 -7.56
CA TYR A 277 -10.67 2.05 -6.81
C TYR A 277 -11.17 0.77 -6.14
N THR A 278 -12.21 0.90 -5.33
CA THR A 278 -12.92 -0.20 -4.68
C THR A 278 -14.30 -0.34 -5.29
N LEU A 279 -14.67 -1.58 -5.63
CA LEU A 279 -16.05 -1.95 -5.93
C LEU A 279 -16.70 -2.53 -4.67
N SER A 280 -17.91 -2.07 -4.35
CA SER A 280 -18.68 -2.56 -3.20
C SER A 280 -20.20 -2.42 -3.47
N ALA A 281 -21.02 -2.51 -2.45
CA ALA A 281 -22.47 -2.37 -2.50
C ALA A 281 -22.94 -1.22 -1.59
N GLY A 282 -24.12 -0.67 -1.87
CA GLY A 282 -24.73 0.42 -1.10
C GLY A 282 -25.24 1.54 -2.00
N ALA A 283 -26.41 2.09 -1.68
CA ALA A 283 -27.02 3.22 -2.38
C ALA A 283 -26.68 4.57 -1.74
N THR A 284 -26.21 4.56 -0.50
CA THR A 284 -25.77 5.76 0.24
C THR A 284 -24.33 5.61 0.73
N PRO A 285 -23.65 6.71 1.10
CA PRO A 285 -22.31 6.63 1.67
C PRO A 285 -22.24 5.72 2.91
N ALA A 286 -23.23 5.80 3.80
CA ALA A 286 -23.30 4.97 5.00
C ALA A 286 -23.42 3.48 4.66
N GLU A 287 -24.27 3.12 3.69
CA GLU A 287 -24.41 1.73 3.24
C GLU A 287 -23.13 1.20 2.57
N LEU A 288 -22.46 2.04 1.77
CA LEU A 288 -21.16 1.72 1.17
C LEU A 288 -20.10 1.41 2.24
N LEU A 289 -19.93 2.30 3.21
CA LEU A 289 -18.93 2.11 4.27
C LEU A 289 -19.26 0.88 5.14
N ALA A 290 -20.54 0.65 5.45
CA ALA A 290 -20.98 -0.55 6.16
C ALA A 290 -20.71 -1.85 5.37
N SER A 291 -20.97 -1.84 4.06
CA SER A 291 -20.69 -2.96 3.15
C SER A 291 -19.19 -3.31 3.14
N ILE A 292 -18.32 -2.30 3.08
CA ILE A 292 -16.86 -2.51 3.17
C ILE A 292 -16.46 -3.09 4.54
N ARG A 293 -17.00 -2.55 5.65
CA ARG A 293 -16.75 -3.10 7.00
C ARG A 293 -17.21 -4.56 7.12
N ALA A 294 -18.26 -4.95 6.41
CA ALA A 294 -18.77 -6.33 6.35
C ALA A 294 -17.95 -7.27 5.44
N GLY A 295 -16.89 -6.79 4.80
CA GLY A 295 -16.03 -7.59 3.93
C GLY A 295 -16.48 -7.66 2.47
N VAL A 296 -17.47 -6.85 2.08
CA VAL A 296 -17.91 -6.72 0.69
C VAL A 296 -17.10 -5.60 0.04
N ALA A 297 -15.89 -5.92 -0.41
CA ALA A 297 -15.02 -4.98 -1.13
C ALA A 297 -14.12 -5.72 -2.11
N GLU A 298 -13.98 -5.17 -3.31
CA GLU A 298 -13.06 -5.68 -4.33
C GLU A 298 -12.13 -4.54 -4.80
N PRO A 299 -10.81 -4.64 -4.57
CA PRO A 299 -9.84 -3.70 -5.13
C PRO A 299 -9.71 -3.88 -6.64
N CYS A 300 -9.94 -2.81 -7.39
CA CYS A 300 -10.00 -2.77 -8.85
C CYS A 300 -9.06 -1.72 -9.44
N GLY A 301 -8.79 -1.82 -10.75
CA GLY A 301 -7.92 -0.90 -11.48
C GLY A 301 -6.47 -1.39 -11.54
N ALA A 302 -5.53 -0.44 -11.64
CA ALA A 302 -4.13 -0.76 -11.94
C ALA A 302 -3.15 -0.25 -10.87
N PHE A 303 -2.33 -1.15 -10.33
CA PHE A 303 -1.23 -0.79 -9.42
C PHE A 303 -0.18 0.13 -10.07
N GLY A 304 0.73 0.66 -9.25
CA GLY A 304 1.83 1.53 -9.66
C GLY A 304 2.91 0.78 -10.44
N THR A 305 3.38 1.34 -11.55
CA THR A 305 4.57 0.86 -12.26
C THR A 305 5.71 1.86 -12.12
N ALA A 306 6.94 1.44 -12.42
CA ALA A 306 8.09 2.34 -12.43
C ALA A 306 7.86 3.53 -13.40
N GLU A 307 7.19 3.28 -14.53
CA GLU A 307 6.80 4.30 -15.48
C GLU A 307 5.79 5.28 -14.88
N LYS A 308 4.76 4.77 -14.20
CA LYS A 308 3.75 5.62 -13.55
C LYS A 308 4.37 6.52 -12.49
N LEU A 309 5.19 5.94 -11.60
CA LEU A 309 5.89 6.67 -10.55
C LEU A 309 6.79 7.76 -11.15
N ARG A 310 7.54 7.41 -12.20
CA ARG A 310 8.41 8.35 -12.90
C ARG A 310 7.63 9.53 -13.48
N GLU A 311 6.49 9.28 -14.12
CA GLU A 311 5.62 10.33 -14.65
C GLU A 311 5.05 11.23 -13.55
N ASP A 312 4.53 10.65 -12.47
CA ASP A 312 3.95 11.43 -11.37
C ASP A 312 5.02 12.29 -10.68
N VAL A 313 6.22 11.73 -10.48
CA VAL A 313 7.37 12.48 -9.95
C VAL A 313 7.74 13.64 -10.84
N TRP A 314 7.79 13.42 -12.14
CA TRP A 314 8.09 14.49 -13.07
C TRP A 314 7.03 15.60 -13.06
N LEU A 315 5.75 15.24 -13.02
CA LEU A 315 4.65 16.21 -13.04
C LEU A 315 4.67 17.09 -11.79
N VAL A 316 4.80 16.49 -10.60
CA VAL A 316 4.84 17.25 -9.34
C VAL A 316 6.08 18.15 -9.28
N LEU A 317 7.27 17.61 -9.58
CA LEU A 317 8.51 18.40 -9.60
C LEU A 317 8.45 19.54 -10.62
N SER A 318 7.91 19.28 -11.81
CA SER A 318 7.77 20.29 -12.86
C SER A 318 6.85 21.41 -12.43
N LYS A 319 5.70 21.09 -11.83
CA LYS A 319 4.74 22.11 -11.39
C LYS A 319 5.32 22.96 -10.26
N ASN A 320 6.04 22.35 -9.32
CA ASN A 320 6.72 23.09 -8.26
C ASN A 320 7.82 24.00 -8.80
N ALA A 321 8.58 23.55 -9.80
CA ALA A 321 9.55 24.39 -10.49
C ALA A 321 8.85 25.57 -11.21
N GLU A 322 7.71 25.35 -11.86
CA GLU A 322 6.93 26.41 -12.51
C GLU A 322 6.40 27.44 -11.50
N ARG A 323 5.85 26.99 -10.36
CA ARG A 323 5.42 27.86 -9.26
C ARG A 323 6.58 28.74 -8.76
N ARG A 324 7.77 28.15 -8.56
CA ARG A 324 8.98 28.89 -8.17
C ARG A 324 9.45 29.89 -9.22
N ILE A 325 9.42 29.52 -10.50
CA ILE A 325 9.77 30.44 -11.59
C ILE A 325 8.80 31.62 -11.65
N ALA A 326 7.50 31.39 -11.40
CA ALA A 326 6.49 32.44 -11.36
C ALA A 326 6.65 33.37 -10.14
N ALA A 327 7.04 32.83 -8.99
CA ALA A 327 7.26 33.59 -7.75
C ALA A 327 8.62 34.32 -7.69
N ALA A 328 9.57 33.98 -8.57
CA ALA A 328 10.93 34.49 -8.52
C ALA A 328 10.99 36.01 -8.73
N GLY A 329 11.63 36.70 -7.79
CA GLY A 329 11.72 38.17 -7.73
C GLY A 329 12.73 38.78 -8.70
N SER A 330 13.63 37.97 -9.28
CA SER A 330 14.67 38.46 -10.20
C SER A 330 14.86 37.58 -11.44
N ALA A 331 15.45 38.16 -12.50
CA ALA A 331 15.79 37.43 -13.71
C ALA A 331 16.85 36.34 -13.47
N TRP A 332 17.78 36.59 -12.55
CA TRP A 332 18.79 35.63 -12.11
C TRP A 332 18.16 34.40 -11.45
N GLU A 333 17.26 34.63 -10.49
CA GLU A 333 16.52 33.58 -9.80
C GLU A 333 15.67 32.75 -10.77
N ARG A 334 14.96 33.41 -11.70
CA ARG A 334 14.25 32.72 -12.78
C ARG A 334 15.18 31.86 -13.64
N GLY A 335 16.37 32.36 -13.97
CA GLY A 335 17.40 31.61 -14.69
C GLY A 335 17.85 30.35 -13.95
N LEU A 336 18.14 30.49 -12.66
CA LEU A 336 18.53 29.37 -11.79
C LEU A 336 17.43 28.31 -11.69
N CYS A 337 16.17 28.72 -11.47
CA CYS A 337 15.05 27.78 -11.41
C CYS A 337 14.83 27.04 -12.73
N ARG A 338 14.99 27.71 -13.89
CA ARG A 338 14.92 27.06 -15.21
C ARG A 338 16.05 26.05 -15.41
N ALA A 339 17.28 26.40 -15.02
CA ALA A 339 18.43 25.51 -15.10
C ALA A 339 18.23 24.27 -14.21
N ALA A 340 17.78 24.47 -12.95
CA ALA A 340 17.46 23.39 -12.04
C ALA A 340 16.35 22.47 -12.58
N ARG A 341 15.26 23.03 -13.12
CA ARG A 341 14.19 22.25 -13.78
C ARG A 341 14.74 21.38 -14.91
N ARG A 342 15.59 21.95 -15.78
CA ARG A 342 16.20 21.24 -16.90
C ARG A 342 17.14 20.12 -16.43
N PHE A 343 17.93 20.38 -15.40
CA PHE A 343 18.76 19.34 -14.76
C PHE A 343 17.91 18.20 -14.19
N CYS A 344 16.85 18.53 -13.44
CA CYS A 344 15.90 17.53 -12.93
C CYS A 344 15.29 16.72 -14.07
N GLN A 345 14.91 17.33 -15.20
CA GLN A 345 14.35 16.64 -16.36
C GLN A 345 15.24 15.51 -16.90
N TYR A 346 16.56 15.73 -16.92
CA TYR A 346 17.51 14.73 -17.40
C TYR A 346 17.86 13.67 -16.35
N THR A 347 17.75 14.00 -15.06
CA THR A 347 18.24 13.14 -13.96
C THR A 347 17.15 12.34 -13.26
N TYR A 348 15.91 12.83 -13.24
CA TYR A 348 14.80 12.16 -12.55
C TYR A 348 14.53 10.72 -13.04
N PRO A 349 14.67 10.34 -14.34
CA PRO A 349 14.38 8.98 -14.76
C PRO A 349 15.31 7.96 -14.09
N LEU A 350 16.59 8.31 -13.92
CA LEU A 350 17.59 7.49 -13.25
C LEU A 350 17.31 7.40 -11.74
N ALA A 351 16.93 8.52 -11.11
CA ALA A 351 16.55 8.54 -9.70
C ALA A 351 15.33 7.65 -9.44
N CYS A 352 14.30 7.69 -10.30
CA CYS A 352 13.12 6.83 -10.23
C CYS A 352 13.46 5.35 -10.43
N LEU A 353 14.35 5.01 -11.36
CA LEU A 353 14.78 3.63 -11.58
C LEU A 353 15.54 3.07 -10.37
N GLY A 354 16.47 3.86 -9.81
CA GLY A 354 17.19 3.50 -8.59
C GLY A 354 16.25 3.36 -7.38
N TYR A 355 15.24 4.23 -7.30
CA TYR A 355 14.20 4.19 -6.29
C TYR A 355 13.36 2.90 -6.36
N ASP A 356 12.83 2.57 -7.55
CA ASP A 356 12.06 1.34 -7.76
C ASP A 356 12.89 0.09 -7.44
N THR A 357 14.16 0.06 -7.86
CA THR A 357 15.09 -1.02 -7.52
C THR A 357 15.27 -1.15 -6.00
N ARG A 358 15.42 -0.03 -5.29
CA ARG A 358 15.52 -0.03 -3.81
C ARG A 358 14.25 -0.54 -3.16
N GLN A 359 13.07 -0.14 -3.63
CA GLN A 359 11.78 -0.63 -3.11
C GLN A 359 11.63 -2.14 -3.33
N ASN A 360 11.97 -2.63 -4.52
CA ASN A 360 12.00 -4.07 -4.83
C ASN A 360 13.01 -4.85 -3.96
N LEU A 361 14.09 -4.22 -3.47
CA LEU A 361 14.99 -4.84 -2.51
C LEU A 361 14.42 -4.81 -1.08
N MET A 362 13.72 -3.75 -0.69
CA MET A 362 13.04 -3.65 0.60
C MET A 362 11.98 -4.75 0.76
N ILE A 363 11.25 -5.11 -0.31
CA ILE A 363 10.23 -6.17 -0.22
C ILE A 363 10.81 -7.52 0.23
N ARG A 364 12.06 -7.83 -0.14
CA ARG A 364 12.74 -9.06 0.31
C ARG A 364 12.97 -9.06 1.83
N LYS A 365 13.13 -7.89 2.43
CA LYS A 365 13.26 -7.74 3.89
C LYS A 365 11.88 -7.84 4.56
N PHE A 366 10.84 -7.25 3.97
CA PHE A 366 9.46 -7.43 4.45
C PHE A 366 9.02 -8.89 4.45
N LEU A 367 9.37 -9.66 3.42
CA LEU A 367 9.09 -11.10 3.37
C LEU A 367 9.75 -11.88 4.52
N ARG A 368 10.91 -11.44 5.02
CA ARG A 368 11.56 -12.04 6.21
C ARG A 368 10.89 -11.62 7.51
N ALA A 369 10.22 -10.46 7.52
CA ALA A 369 9.49 -9.95 8.66
C ALA A 369 8.04 -10.49 8.71
N MET A 370 7.60 -11.23 7.69
CA MET A 370 6.25 -11.78 7.63
C MET A 370 6.01 -12.71 8.83
N PRO A 371 4.92 -12.50 9.60
CA PRO A 371 4.56 -13.38 10.71
C PRO A 371 4.33 -14.81 10.21
N ALA A 372 4.59 -15.79 11.08
CA ALA A 372 4.39 -17.20 10.79
C ALA A 372 2.93 -17.56 10.49
#